data_AF-A0A536Z4I4-F1
#
_entry.id   AF-A0A536Z4I4-F1
#
_cell.length_a   1.000
_cell.length_b   1.000
_cell.length_c   1.000
_cell.angle_alpha   90.00
_cell.angle_beta   90.00
_cell.angle_gamma   90.00
#
_symmetry.space_group_name_H-M   'P 1'
#
loop_
_entity.id
_entity.type
_entity.pdbx_description
1 polymer ?
#
loop_
_entity_poly.entity_id
_entity_poly.type
_entity_poly.pdbx_seq_one_letter_code
_entity_poly.pdbx_strand_id
1 'polypeptide(L)'
;MENSRADNNAGDARLAALSAWLSGVLPAPAAALAPASEDASFRRYFRVTLTESVTVPGRQDRAMTLIAMDAPPPQENCGPYVAVARLLTASGVHAPAILAADLDRGFLLLTDLGTRTYLGALDPASATALYGDACAALVRWQLSSREGALPPYDRALLQRELDLFPDWYIAKHLGATLTASQRTTLEQ
;
A
#
# COMPACT_ATOMS: atom_id res chain seq x y z
N MET A 1 19.60 -13.26 -12.00
CA MET A 1 20.10 -12.02 -12.63
C MET A 1 19.57 -10.86 -11.80
N GLU A 2 20.39 -10.44 -10.83
CA GLU A 2 20.14 -9.26 -10.01
C GLU A 2 20.16 -8.03 -10.90
N ASN A 3 19.03 -7.33 -10.99
CA ASN A 3 18.98 -6.05 -11.66
C ASN A 3 19.22 -4.96 -10.61
N SER A 4 20.50 -4.78 -10.26
CA SER A 4 20.96 -3.58 -9.57
C SER A 4 20.70 -2.38 -10.48
N ARG A 5 19.76 -1.52 -10.06
CA ARG A 5 19.67 -0.13 -10.53
C ARG A 5 19.65 0.78 -9.32
N ALA A 6 20.81 0.91 -8.69
CA ALA A 6 21.20 2.19 -8.17
C ALA A 6 21.52 3.11 -9.35
N ASP A 7 21.13 4.38 -9.22
CA ASP A 7 21.46 5.54 -10.07
C ASP A 7 20.67 5.72 -11.38
N ASN A 8 19.48 6.33 -11.26
CA ASN A 8 19.07 7.38 -12.19
C ASN A 8 18.08 8.40 -11.58
N ASN A 9 18.41 8.98 -10.43
CA ASN A 9 17.51 9.92 -9.74
C ASN A 9 17.44 11.33 -10.38
N ALA A 10 18.30 11.63 -11.35
CA ALA A 10 18.39 12.94 -12.01
C ALA A 10 17.35 13.16 -13.13
N GLY A 11 16.49 12.17 -13.42
CA GLY A 11 15.49 12.24 -14.50
C GLY A 11 14.06 11.84 -14.08
N ASP A 12 13.83 11.57 -12.80
CA ASP A 12 12.51 11.15 -12.31
C ASP A 12 11.59 12.36 -12.09
N ALA A 13 10.89 12.77 -13.16
CA ALA A 13 9.94 13.88 -13.11
C ALA A 13 8.82 13.68 -12.08
N ARG A 14 8.46 12.42 -11.79
CA ARG A 14 7.43 12.09 -10.79
C ARG A 14 7.96 12.30 -9.38
N LEU A 15 9.18 11.87 -9.08
CA LEU A 15 9.80 12.13 -7.79
C LEU A 15 10.03 13.62 -7.56
N ALA A 16 10.41 14.38 -8.59
CA ALA A 16 10.53 15.83 -8.51
C ALA A 16 9.18 16.49 -8.19
N ALA A 17 8.10 16.08 -8.86
CA ALA A 17 6.76 16.57 -8.60
C ALA A 17 6.24 16.19 -7.19
N LEU A 18 6.52 14.95 -6.74
CA LEU A 18 6.22 14.50 -5.38
C LEU A 18 6.96 15.36 -4.35
N SER A 19 8.27 15.59 -4.54
CA SER A 19 9.10 16.38 -3.63
C SER A 19 8.62 17.83 -3.54
N ALA A 20 8.26 18.43 -4.69
CA ALA A 20 7.67 19.77 -4.72
C ALA A 20 6.34 19.83 -3.96
N TRP A 21 5.46 18.84 -4.16
CA TRP A 21 4.20 18.75 -3.41
C TRP A 21 4.43 18.57 -1.89
N LEU A 22 5.35 17.69 -1.49
CA LEU A 22 5.70 17.45 -0.09
C LEU A 22 6.14 18.72 0.63
N SER A 23 6.88 19.61 -0.03
CA SER A 23 7.32 20.87 0.58
C SER A 23 6.17 21.76 1.09
N GLY A 24 4.96 21.61 0.54
CA GLY A 24 3.77 22.36 0.94
C GLY A 24 2.86 21.65 1.95
N VAL A 25 3.06 20.35 2.21
CA VAL A 25 2.18 19.55 3.08
C VAL A 25 2.88 18.90 4.26
N LEU A 26 4.22 18.88 4.28
CA LEU A 26 4.96 18.31 5.39
C LEU A 26 4.83 19.17 6.66
N PRO A 27 4.64 18.55 7.83
CA PRO A 27 4.52 19.27 9.11
C PRO A 27 5.86 19.84 9.62
N ALA A 28 6.98 19.40 9.05
CA ALA A 28 8.34 19.87 9.31
C ALA A 28 9.21 19.65 8.06
N PRO A 29 10.33 20.36 7.90
CA PRO A 29 11.24 20.14 6.77
C PRO A 29 11.71 18.69 6.65
N ALA A 30 11.84 18.19 5.43
CA ALA A 30 12.43 16.89 5.16
C ALA A 30 13.97 16.99 5.25
N ALA A 31 14.57 16.18 6.11
CA ALA A 31 16.01 15.94 6.15
C ALA A 31 16.46 14.95 5.07
N ALA A 32 15.61 13.97 4.74
CA ALA A 32 15.90 12.97 3.71
C ALA A 32 14.62 12.40 3.09
N LEU A 33 14.73 11.92 1.85
CA LEU A 33 13.71 11.18 1.14
C LEU A 33 14.36 9.95 0.51
N ALA A 34 13.92 8.74 0.89
CA ALA A 34 14.52 7.49 0.40
C ALA A 34 13.43 6.47 0.04
N PRO A 35 13.65 5.58 -0.94
CA PRO A 35 12.73 4.48 -1.21
C PRO A 35 12.45 3.66 0.05
N ALA A 36 11.18 3.31 0.29
CA ALA A 36 10.74 2.56 1.46
C ALA A 36 10.27 1.15 1.12
N SER A 37 9.57 1.00 0.00
CA SER A 37 9.05 -0.27 -0.50
C SER A 37 8.71 -0.11 -1.98
N GLU A 38 8.89 -1.19 -2.72
CA GLU A 38 8.24 -1.41 -4.01
C GLU A 38 7.18 -2.50 -3.79
N ASP A 39 5.96 -2.26 -4.23
CA ASP A 39 4.89 -3.25 -4.20
C ASP A 39 4.70 -3.90 -5.58
N ALA A 40 3.77 -4.85 -5.70
CA ALA A 40 3.42 -5.46 -6.99
C ALA A 40 2.53 -4.56 -7.87
N SER A 41 2.42 -3.27 -7.55
CA SER A 41 1.63 -2.28 -8.27
C SER A 41 2.53 -1.21 -8.91
N PHE A 42 1.93 -0.19 -9.53
CA PHE A 42 2.68 0.96 -10.04
C PHE A 42 3.05 1.98 -8.95
N ARG A 43 2.63 1.73 -7.70
CA ARG A 43 2.83 2.63 -6.57
C ARG A 43 4.27 2.56 -6.07
N ARG A 44 4.80 3.73 -5.73
CA ARG A 44 6.12 3.88 -5.14
C ARG A 44 5.99 4.53 -3.79
N TYR A 45 6.70 4.00 -2.80
CA TYR A 45 6.70 4.55 -1.45
C TYR A 45 8.07 5.07 -1.10
N PHE A 46 8.12 6.28 -0.58
CA PHE A 46 9.31 6.95 -0.12
C PHE A 46 9.17 7.30 1.35
N ARG A 47 10.14 6.92 2.17
CA ARG A 47 10.23 7.35 3.55
C ARG A 47 10.79 8.77 3.58
N VAL A 48 10.03 9.66 4.19
CA VAL A 48 10.44 11.03 4.51
C VAL A 48 10.99 11.02 5.93
N THR A 49 12.25 11.39 6.12
CA THR A 49 12.81 11.68 7.43
C THR A 49 12.68 13.17 7.69
N LEU A 50 12.07 13.56 8.80
CA LEU A 50 11.87 14.96 9.19
C LEU A 50 13.09 15.47 9.98
N THR A 51 13.33 16.78 9.93
CA THR A 51 14.39 17.43 10.74
C THR A 51 14.07 17.46 12.23
N GLU A 52 12.80 17.37 12.58
CA GLU A 52 12.31 17.36 13.96
C GLU A 52 11.09 16.44 14.10
N SER A 53 10.82 16.03 15.34
CA SER A 53 9.70 15.12 15.60
C SER A 53 8.39 15.89 15.56
N VAL A 54 7.33 15.29 15.03
CA VAL A 54 6.02 15.95 14.88
C VAL A 54 4.94 15.11 15.52
N THR A 55 3.90 15.76 16.02
CA THR A 55 2.69 15.04 16.41
C THR A 55 1.91 14.68 15.16
N VAL A 56 1.53 13.41 15.04
CA VAL A 56 0.72 12.90 13.93
C VAL A 56 -0.64 12.45 14.46
N PRO A 57 -1.74 12.74 13.74
CA PRO A 57 -3.06 12.24 14.09
C PRO A 57 -3.07 10.71 14.26
N GLY A 58 -3.69 10.23 15.33
CA GLY A 58 -3.84 8.80 15.60
C GLY A 58 -2.64 8.12 16.27
N ARG A 59 -1.53 8.85 16.53
CA ARG A 59 -0.42 8.36 17.36
C ARG A 59 -0.34 9.12 18.68
N GLN A 60 0.08 8.41 19.73
CA GLN A 60 0.39 9.00 21.03
C GLN A 60 1.83 9.52 21.08
N ASP A 61 2.73 8.90 20.32
CA ASP A 61 4.12 9.27 20.17
C ASP A 61 4.34 10.25 19.01
N ARG A 62 5.40 11.07 19.13
CA ARG A 62 5.84 11.94 18.03
C ARG A 62 6.56 11.10 16.97
N ALA A 63 6.33 11.39 15.70
CA ALA A 63 6.99 10.73 14.58
C ALA A 63 8.17 11.57 14.06
N MET A 64 9.26 10.90 13.72
CA MET A 64 10.38 11.47 12.96
C MET A 64 10.31 11.08 11.48
N THR A 65 9.45 10.13 11.10
CA THR A 65 9.33 9.62 9.74
C THR A 65 7.89 9.53 9.28
N LEU A 66 7.68 9.77 7.99
CA LEU A 66 6.41 9.65 7.28
C LEU A 66 6.63 8.85 5.98
N ILE A 67 5.56 8.40 5.34
CA ILE A 67 5.63 7.75 4.02
C ILE A 67 4.93 8.62 2.99
N ALA A 68 5.65 9.00 1.95
CA ALA A 68 5.09 9.59 0.74
C ALA A 68 4.82 8.48 -0.29
N MET A 69 3.62 8.46 -0.85
CA MET A 69 3.21 7.52 -1.89
C MET A 69 3.01 8.28 -3.20
N ASP A 70 3.55 7.71 -4.28
CA ASP A 70 3.33 8.13 -5.66
C ASP A 70 2.62 7.01 -6.41
N ALA A 71 1.40 7.27 -6.85
CA ALA A 71 0.55 6.35 -7.59
C ALA A 71 0.12 7.02 -8.90
N PRO A 72 0.88 6.84 -9.99
CA PRO A 72 0.76 7.66 -11.20
C PRO A 72 -0.60 7.47 -11.91
N PRO A 73 -1.41 8.52 -12.08
CA PRO A 73 -2.58 8.46 -12.95
C PRO A 73 -2.16 8.32 -14.42
N PRO A 74 -2.93 7.63 -15.28
CA PRO A 74 -4.20 6.95 -14.99
C PRO A 74 -4.03 5.51 -14.50
N GLN A 75 -2.80 5.05 -14.22
CA GLN A 75 -2.50 3.64 -13.92
C GLN A 75 -3.08 3.22 -12.57
N GLU A 76 -3.17 4.16 -11.62
CA GLU A 76 -3.67 3.92 -10.27
C GLU A 76 -4.72 4.97 -9.87
N ASN A 77 -5.76 4.52 -9.18
CA ASN A 77 -6.75 5.39 -8.52
C ASN A 77 -6.54 5.34 -7.01
N CYS A 78 -6.13 6.47 -6.41
CA CYS A 78 -5.94 6.58 -4.96
C CYS A 78 -7.24 6.62 -4.15
N GLY A 79 -8.40 6.88 -4.79
CA GLY A 79 -9.70 7.01 -4.11
C GLY A 79 -10.05 5.79 -3.24
N PRO A 80 -10.06 4.56 -3.80
CA PRO A 80 -10.29 3.34 -3.01
C PRO A 80 -9.29 3.15 -1.87
N TYR A 81 -8.01 3.46 -2.09
CA TYR A 81 -6.99 3.37 -1.04
C TYR A 81 -7.31 4.29 0.13
N VAL A 82 -7.60 5.56 -0.14
CA VAL A 82 -7.95 6.56 0.88
C VAL A 82 -9.22 6.17 1.62
N ALA A 83 -10.23 5.66 0.92
CA ALA A 83 -11.49 5.21 1.53
C ALA A 83 -11.23 4.06 2.52
N VAL A 84 -10.52 3.01 2.10
CA VAL A 84 -10.22 1.85 2.95
C VAL A 84 -9.30 2.23 4.13
N ALA A 85 -8.27 3.04 3.90
CA ALA A 85 -7.37 3.49 4.97
C ALA A 85 -8.12 4.25 6.07
N ARG A 86 -9.07 5.11 5.69
CA ARG A 86 -9.93 5.84 6.65
C ARG A 86 -10.84 4.89 7.44
N LEU A 87 -11.43 3.89 6.78
CA LEU A 87 -12.26 2.90 7.46
C LEU A 87 -11.46 2.06 8.46
N LEU A 88 -10.27 1.58 8.07
CA LEU A 88 -9.37 0.84 8.96
C LEU A 88 -8.97 1.69 10.18
N THR A 89 -8.57 2.93 9.95
CA THR A 89 -8.20 3.85 11.04
C THR A 89 -9.39 4.10 11.98
N ALA A 90 -10.59 4.32 11.43
CA ALA A 90 -11.81 4.53 12.21
C ALA A 90 -12.23 3.28 13.03
N SER A 91 -11.83 2.08 12.60
CA SER A 91 -12.05 0.83 13.33
C SER A 91 -11.04 0.58 14.46
N GLY A 92 -10.07 1.48 14.66
CA GLY A 92 -8.98 1.28 15.62
C GLY A 92 -7.97 0.22 15.19
N VAL A 93 -7.92 -0.13 13.90
CA VAL A 93 -6.84 -0.95 13.35
C VAL A 93 -5.62 -0.07 13.15
N HIS A 94 -4.45 -0.57 13.53
CA HIS A 94 -3.17 0.11 13.36
C HIS A 94 -2.73 0.08 11.89
N ALA A 95 -3.36 0.93 11.07
CA ALA A 95 -3.11 1.10 9.64
C ALA A 95 -2.50 2.48 9.34
N PRO A 96 -1.86 2.69 8.18
CA PRO A 96 -1.35 4.01 7.80
C PRO A 96 -2.49 5.03 7.68
N ALA A 97 -2.43 6.10 8.47
CA ALA A 97 -3.39 7.20 8.38
C ALA A 97 -3.01 8.16 7.23
N ILE A 98 -4.02 8.68 6.54
CA ILE A 98 -3.84 9.70 5.49
C ILE A 98 -3.65 11.07 6.14
N LEU A 99 -2.49 11.68 5.95
CA LEU A 99 -2.15 13.01 6.48
C LEU A 99 -2.43 14.11 5.47
N ALA A 100 -2.11 13.86 4.19
CA ALA A 100 -2.42 14.73 3.07
C ALA A 100 -2.63 13.91 1.81
N ALA A 101 -3.40 14.44 0.86
CA ALA A 101 -3.69 13.78 -0.41
C ALA A 101 -3.84 14.80 -1.54
N ASP A 102 -3.27 14.48 -2.69
CA ASP A 102 -3.54 15.11 -3.98
C ASP A 102 -3.93 14.00 -4.95
N LEU A 103 -5.23 13.78 -5.09
CA LEU A 103 -5.76 12.64 -5.84
C LEU A 103 -5.62 12.83 -7.35
N ASP A 104 -5.66 14.07 -7.84
CA ASP A 104 -5.51 14.39 -9.26
C ASP A 104 -4.10 14.07 -9.75
N ARG A 105 -3.10 14.27 -8.90
CA ARG A 105 -1.71 13.91 -9.18
C ARG A 105 -1.31 12.54 -8.67
N GLY A 106 -2.15 11.86 -7.89
CA GLY A 106 -1.88 10.54 -7.33
C GLY A 106 -0.83 10.53 -6.20
N PHE A 107 -0.78 11.58 -5.39
CA PHE A 107 0.16 11.68 -4.26
C PHE A 107 -0.55 11.56 -2.92
N LEU A 108 0.02 10.77 -2.00
CA LEU A 108 -0.44 10.68 -0.61
C LEU A 108 0.73 10.87 0.35
N LEU A 109 0.45 11.45 1.52
CA LEU A 109 1.33 11.48 2.68
C LEU A 109 0.67 10.69 3.79
N LEU A 110 1.40 9.72 4.33
CA LEU A 110 0.91 8.70 5.25
C LEU A 110 1.77 8.66 6.51
N THR A 111 1.20 8.20 7.62
CA THR A 111 2.00 7.81 8.79
C THR A 111 2.89 6.61 8.47
N ASP A 112 4.12 6.61 8.98
CA ASP A 112 5.04 5.48 8.87
C ASP A 112 4.84 4.47 10.03
N LEU A 113 4.59 3.21 9.70
CA LEU A 113 4.44 2.12 10.67
C LEU A 113 5.79 1.46 11.05
N GLY A 114 6.88 1.92 10.45
CA GLY A 114 8.23 1.42 10.67
C GLY A 114 8.64 0.34 9.67
N THR A 115 9.72 -0.37 10.00
CA THR A 115 10.36 -1.36 9.11
C THR A 115 10.34 -2.78 9.65
N ARG A 116 9.94 -2.97 10.91
CA ARG A 116 9.90 -4.29 11.54
C ARG A 116 8.65 -5.04 11.09
N THR A 117 8.83 -6.01 10.20
CA THR A 117 7.76 -6.90 9.78
C THR A 117 7.51 -7.99 10.81
N TYR A 118 6.31 -8.57 10.80
CA TYR A 118 6.00 -9.74 11.63
C TYR A 118 6.91 -10.91 11.28
N LEU A 119 7.16 -11.17 9.99
CA LEU A 119 8.06 -12.23 9.56
C LEU A 119 9.47 -12.07 10.16
N GLY A 120 10.01 -10.85 10.16
CA GLY A 120 11.32 -10.59 10.77
C GLY A 120 11.34 -10.67 12.30
N ALA A 121 10.18 -10.60 12.95
CA ALA A 121 10.03 -10.73 14.39
C ALA A 121 9.56 -12.13 14.84
N LEU A 122 9.23 -13.01 13.88
CA LEU A 122 8.56 -14.27 14.14
C LEU A 122 9.58 -15.32 14.59
N ASP A 123 9.33 -15.90 15.77
CA ASP A 123 10.06 -17.03 16.32
C ASP A 123 9.08 -17.92 17.12
N PRO A 124 9.50 -19.12 17.57
CA PRO A 124 8.61 -20.01 18.32
C PRO A 124 8.00 -19.41 19.59
N ALA A 125 8.67 -18.45 20.24
CA ALA A 125 8.17 -17.79 21.44
C ALA A 125 7.24 -16.61 21.12
N SER A 126 7.45 -15.89 20.01
CA SER A 126 6.64 -14.74 19.60
C SER A 126 5.40 -15.11 18.78
N ALA A 127 5.38 -16.30 18.15
CA ALA A 127 4.33 -16.72 17.23
C ALA A 127 2.91 -16.58 17.81
N THR A 128 2.65 -17.12 18.99
CA THR A 128 1.32 -17.05 19.62
C THR A 128 0.83 -15.62 19.80
N ALA A 129 1.71 -14.72 20.24
CA ALA A 129 1.36 -13.32 20.48
C ALA A 129 1.11 -12.58 19.15
N LEU A 130 2.03 -12.70 18.20
CA LEU A 130 1.92 -12.01 16.90
C LEU A 130 0.69 -12.48 16.11
N TYR A 131 0.41 -13.78 16.06
CA TYR A 131 -0.82 -14.28 15.43
C TYR A 131 -2.06 -13.86 16.19
N GLY A 132 -2.02 -13.80 17.53
CA GLY A 132 -3.09 -13.25 18.36
C GLY A 132 -3.43 -11.81 18.00
N ASP A 133 -2.41 -10.94 17.89
CA ASP A 133 -2.57 -9.54 17.52
C ASP A 133 -3.12 -9.37 16.10
N ALA A 134 -2.64 -10.17 15.14
CA ALA A 134 -3.14 -10.18 13.76
C ALA A 134 -4.62 -10.60 13.71
N CYS A 135 -5.00 -11.68 14.40
CA CYS A 135 -6.38 -12.13 14.51
C CYS A 135 -7.27 -11.07 15.18
N ALA A 136 -6.80 -10.43 16.25
CA ALA A 136 -7.54 -9.37 16.90
C ALA A 136 -7.76 -8.16 15.99
N ALA A 137 -6.79 -7.81 15.13
CA ALA A 137 -6.95 -6.77 14.12
C ALA A 137 -8.02 -7.13 13.07
N LEU A 138 -8.03 -8.39 12.61
CA LEU A 138 -9.06 -8.89 11.67
C LEU A 138 -10.46 -8.86 12.29
N VAL A 139 -10.60 -9.31 13.53
CA VAL A 139 -11.89 -9.27 14.25
C VAL A 139 -12.36 -7.83 14.44
N ARG A 140 -11.48 -6.89 14.82
CA ARG A 140 -11.83 -5.46 14.92
C ARG A 140 -12.35 -4.92 13.58
N TRP A 141 -11.66 -5.22 12.49
CA TRP A 141 -12.07 -4.79 11.16
C TRP A 141 -13.45 -5.35 10.80
N GLN A 142 -13.66 -6.65 10.99
CA GLN A 142 -14.93 -7.32 10.71
C GLN A 142 -16.10 -6.73 11.51
N LEU A 143 -15.92 -6.51 12.82
CA LEU A 143 -16.95 -5.95 13.69
C LEU A 143 -17.27 -4.48 13.39
N SER A 144 -16.34 -3.76 12.75
CA SER A 144 -16.55 -2.36 12.34
C SER A 144 -17.24 -2.20 10.98
N SER A 145 -17.34 -3.29 10.21
CA SER A 145 -17.89 -3.28 8.86
C SER A 145 -19.39 -2.94 8.87
N ARG A 146 -19.82 -2.21 7.84
CA ARG A 146 -21.21 -1.77 7.66
C ARG A 146 -21.63 -2.05 6.23
N GLU A 147 -22.90 -2.43 6.07
CA GLU A 147 -23.49 -2.59 4.75
C GLU A 147 -23.35 -1.29 3.93
N GLY A 148 -22.97 -1.43 2.66
CA GLY A 148 -22.77 -0.29 1.75
C GLY A 148 -21.50 0.55 1.98
N ALA A 149 -20.68 0.26 3.01
CA ALA A 149 -19.43 0.99 3.23
C ALA A 149 -18.35 0.66 2.18
N LEU A 150 -18.42 -0.53 1.59
CA LEU A 150 -17.58 -0.97 0.48
C LEU A 150 -18.48 -1.51 -0.65
N PRO A 151 -18.03 -1.44 -1.91
CA PRO A 151 -18.73 -2.09 -3.02
C PRO A 151 -18.92 -3.59 -2.76
N PRO A 152 -20.00 -4.20 -3.27
CA PRO A 152 -20.20 -5.63 -3.13
C PRO A 152 -19.07 -6.40 -3.83
N TYR A 153 -18.60 -7.47 -3.18
CA TYR A 153 -17.75 -8.45 -3.81
C TYR A 153 -18.61 -9.41 -4.63
N ASP A 154 -19.05 -8.94 -5.79
CA ASP A 154 -19.98 -9.67 -6.65
C ASP A 154 -19.28 -10.71 -7.54
N ARG A 155 -20.10 -11.52 -8.23
CA ARG A 155 -19.60 -12.54 -9.15
C ARG A 155 -18.74 -11.96 -10.26
N ALA A 156 -19.06 -10.76 -10.75
CA ALA A 156 -18.33 -10.14 -11.86
C ALA A 156 -16.94 -9.67 -11.41
N LEU A 157 -16.80 -9.14 -10.19
CA LEU A 157 -15.51 -8.85 -9.58
C LEU A 157 -14.71 -10.12 -9.34
N LEU A 158 -15.29 -11.14 -8.71
CA LEU A 158 -14.63 -12.42 -8.50
C LEU A 158 -14.12 -13.02 -9.82
N GLN A 159 -14.94 -13.02 -10.87
CA GLN A 159 -14.53 -13.55 -12.18
C GLN A 159 -13.32 -12.79 -12.74
N ARG A 160 -13.33 -11.45 -12.69
CA ARG A 160 -12.19 -10.64 -13.15
C ARG A 160 -10.90 -10.94 -12.38
N GLU A 161 -10.99 -11.16 -11.07
CA GLU A 161 -9.82 -11.54 -10.26
C GLU A 161 -9.31 -12.94 -10.64
N LEU A 162 -10.21 -13.90 -10.90
CA LEU A 162 -9.84 -15.24 -11.35
C LEU A 162 -9.21 -15.23 -12.77
N ASP A 163 -9.70 -14.37 -13.66
CA ASP A 163 -9.20 -14.21 -15.03
C ASP A 163 -7.75 -13.68 -15.08
N LEU A 164 -7.25 -13.09 -13.98
CA LEU A 164 -5.83 -12.75 -13.86
C LEU A 164 -4.92 -13.98 -13.97
N PHE A 165 -5.36 -15.17 -13.55
CA PHE A 165 -4.56 -16.37 -13.64
C PHE A 165 -4.24 -16.78 -15.10
N PRO A 166 -5.23 -17.02 -15.99
CA PRO A 166 -4.93 -17.36 -17.38
C PRO A 166 -4.23 -16.22 -18.12
N ASP A 167 -4.58 -14.97 -17.86
CA ASP A 167 -4.03 -13.81 -18.59
C ASP A 167 -2.60 -13.49 -18.16
N TRP A 168 -2.36 -13.34 -16.85
CA TRP A 168 -1.03 -12.95 -16.35
C TRP A 168 -0.11 -14.13 -16.13
N TYR A 169 -0.56 -15.16 -15.42
CA TYR A 169 0.33 -16.24 -15.06
C TYR A 169 0.61 -17.18 -16.25
N ILE A 170 -0.43 -17.65 -16.94
CA ILE A 170 -0.25 -18.61 -18.03
C ILE A 170 0.27 -17.93 -19.29
N ALA A 171 -0.48 -16.95 -19.82
CA ALA A 171 -0.14 -16.35 -21.11
C ALA A 171 1.10 -15.44 -21.01
N LYS A 172 1.19 -14.57 -20.01
CA LYS A 172 2.28 -13.58 -19.93
C LYS A 172 3.52 -14.08 -19.20
N HIS A 173 3.40 -14.73 -18.05
CA HIS A 173 4.54 -15.18 -17.27
C HIS A 173 5.12 -16.51 -17.78
N LEU A 174 4.28 -17.52 -18.03
CA LEU A 174 4.72 -18.82 -18.56
C LEU A 174 4.85 -18.85 -20.09
N GLY A 175 4.23 -17.89 -20.80
CA GLY A 175 4.24 -17.88 -22.27
C GLY A 175 3.44 -19.03 -22.91
N ALA A 176 2.53 -19.65 -22.15
CA ALA A 176 1.77 -20.81 -22.59
C ALA A 176 0.37 -20.42 -23.09
N THR A 177 -0.20 -21.24 -23.97
CA THR A 177 -1.58 -21.07 -24.44
C THR A 177 -2.42 -22.24 -23.96
N LEU A 178 -3.51 -21.95 -23.26
CA LEU A 178 -4.47 -22.97 -22.84
C LEU A 178 -5.17 -23.59 -24.06
N THR A 179 -5.27 -24.91 -24.06
CA THR A 179 -6.15 -25.62 -25.00
C THR A 179 -7.63 -25.35 -24.66
N ALA A 180 -8.53 -25.62 -25.61
CA ALA A 180 -9.97 -25.47 -25.39
C ALA A 180 -10.46 -26.28 -24.18
N SER A 181 -9.99 -27.53 -24.02
CA SER A 181 -10.36 -28.38 -22.88
C SER A 181 -9.90 -27.78 -21.54
N GLN A 182 -8.69 -27.23 -21.47
CA GLN A 182 -8.17 -26.63 -20.24
C GLN A 182 -8.92 -25.34 -19.89
N ARG A 183 -9.32 -24.56 -20.90
CA ARG A 183 -10.14 -23.37 -20.70
C ARG A 183 -11.51 -23.73 -20.12
N THR A 184 -12.17 -24.73 -20.70
CA THR A 184 -13.46 -25.21 -20.16
C THR A 184 -13.36 -25.70 -18.72
N THR A 185 -12.28 -26.41 -18.35
CA THR A 185 -12.07 -26.84 -16.95
C THR A 185 -11.86 -25.66 -16.01
N LEU A 186 -11.23 -24.57 -16.46
CA LEU A 186 -10.97 -23.39 -15.64
C LEU A 186 -12.23 -22.53 -15.41
N GLU A 187 -13.19 -22.58 -16.34
CA GLU A 187 -14.44 -21.81 -16.31
C GLU A 187 -15.58 -22.51 -15.54
N GLN A 188 -15.36 -23.74 -15.06
CA GLN A 188 -16.31 -24.53 -14.25
C GLN A 188 -16.19 -24.22 -12.75
#